data_AF-A0A4U6TCJ2-F1
#
_entry.id   AF-A0A4U6TCJ2-F1
#
_cell.length_a   1.000
_cell.length_b   1.000
_cell.length_c   1.000
_cell.angle_alpha   90.00
_cell.angle_beta   90.00
_cell.angle_gamma   90.00
#
_symmetry.space_group_name_H-M   'P 1'
#
loop_
_entity.id
_entity.type
_entity.pdbx_description
1 polymer ?
#
loop_
_entity_poly.entity_id
_entity_poly.type
_entity_poly.pdbx_seq_one_letter_code
_entity_poly.pdbx_strand_id
1 'polypeptide(L)'
;MFAALVANAEPAAAAVGEQVAVQALALQCFLKLCGSPDFQMLLDQIRGKAVVFTGHSLGGAIAALAALHYLCISSSSSTWGSAPSVLCVTFGSPLLGNEALSRAILRERWGGNFCHVVSQHDVVPRLLFCPLDAVPAHVIVGMQLQQWPAARTRHAGAVTAVTATARAADADRDALRQLVQTHVGAVAMDQKLADPAAPSGGPYRPFGTYVMCTPDGAVCVDNPTAAVQMLYATFASRCSPGSESPEAAHSCYGDLVVKMPQHLLLRRRPRADDDAPVIASNYDAGVSLALEASGIHAMVRAAHATEASTARQWLRTSRRAGRRPSLNCAQLATKLGRITPHRAQIEWYKALFDGEMGYYDAFKQQRSPKKFGRANMCRFRLGLFWDGVLAMLDAGQLPHDFHRRAKWVNAARFYQLLVEPLDIADYHRRNLHRTQGRYMTHGRERRYELFDRWWQEKGCIGGGDVASSMSSAASRRRRSKNAGLTQDPCFWARVEEARERTESARSERDAAVLAMMLEELQEFESYSRELVASKEVSTDVLAPQSSYTLWVEEWNQLKLRDEVRAILLQF
;
A
#
# COMPACT_ATOMS: atom_id res chain seq x y z
N MET A 1 7.03 5.82 6.05
CA MET A 1 6.00 6.02 7.09
C MET A 1 6.05 4.98 8.24
N PHE A 2 7.10 4.15 8.36
CA PHE A 2 7.35 3.26 9.52
C PHE A 2 8.79 3.34 10.08
N ALA A 3 9.65 4.23 9.55
CA ALA A 3 11.03 4.40 10.01
C ALA A 3 11.14 5.08 11.39
N ALA A 4 10.07 5.70 11.88
CA ALA A 4 10.05 6.42 13.16
C ALA A 4 9.83 5.51 14.39
N LEU A 5 9.72 4.19 14.23
CA LEU A 5 9.52 3.26 15.37
C LEU A 5 10.83 2.73 15.98
N VAL A 6 12.00 3.13 15.47
CA VAL A 6 13.32 2.65 15.97
C VAL A 6 14.25 3.77 16.42
N ALA A 7 13.94 5.04 16.16
CA ALA A 7 14.78 6.15 16.62
C ALA A 7 14.00 7.04 17.59
N ASN A 8 14.49 7.13 18.83
CA ASN A 8 14.14 8.21 19.75
C ASN A 8 14.43 9.55 19.05
N ALA A 9 13.39 10.21 18.56
CA ALA A 9 13.47 11.59 18.07
C ALA A 9 12.22 12.33 18.54
N GLU A 10 12.45 13.49 19.17
CA GLU A 10 11.44 14.39 19.69
C GLU A 10 10.38 14.79 18.64
N PRO A 11 9.15 15.14 19.07
CA PRO A 11 8.04 15.36 18.16
C PRO A 11 8.18 16.71 17.43
N ALA A 12 8.60 16.66 16.16
CA ALA A 12 8.41 17.77 15.25
C ALA A 12 6.92 17.86 14.84
N ALA A 13 6.31 19.00 15.14
CA ALA A 13 4.94 19.32 14.80
C ALA A 13 4.74 19.42 13.28
N ALA A 14 3.97 18.49 12.70
CA ALA A 14 3.00 18.71 11.62
C ALA A 14 2.59 17.38 10.93
N ALA A 15 1.49 16.78 11.39
CA ALA A 15 0.55 16.04 10.53
C ALA A 15 -0.75 15.85 11.33
N VAL A 16 -1.81 16.55 10.92
CA VAL A 16 -3.18 16.41 11.46
C VAL A 16 -3.76 15.09 10.94
N GLY A 17 -3.27 13.98 11.46
CA GLY A 17 -3.72 12.64 11.12
C GLY A 17 -3.64 11.72 12.34
N GLU A 18 -4.68 10.93 12.57
CA GLU A 18 -4.71 9.87 13.58
C GLU A 18 -3.49 8.94 13.41
N GLN A 19 -2.72 8.73 14.48
CA GLN A 19 -1.54 7.86 14.44
C GLN A 19 -1.95 6.38 14.29
N VAL A 20 -1.07 5.60 13.65
CA VAL A 20 -1.24 4.15 13.53
C VAL A 20 -1.08 3.51 14.91
N ALA A 21 -2.10 2.79 15.36
CA ALA A 21 -2.10 2.07 16.62
C ALA A 21 -2.33 0.57 16.39
N VAL A 22 -1.63 -0.25 17.16
CA VAL A 22 -1.71 -1.72 17.11
C VAL A 22 -1.86 -2.31 18.51
N GLN A 23 -2.30 -3.57 18.58
CA GLN A 23 -2.45 -4.31 19.82
C GLN A 23 -1.10 -4.45 20.53
N ALA A 24 -1.05 -3.96 21.78
CA ALA A 24 0.21 -3.75 22.51
C ALA A 24 0.99 -5.05 22.78
N LEU A 25 0.31 -6.15 23.11
CA LEU A 25 0.97 -7.43 23.42
C LEU A 25 1.66 -8.02 22.18
N ALA A 26 0.98 -8.03 21.03
CA ALA A 26 1.51 -8.48 19.76
C ALA A 26 2.71 -7.62 19.35
N LEU A 27 2.63 -6.30 19.54
CA LEU A 27 3.75 -5.39 19.29
C LEU A 27 4.94 -5.69 20.20
N GLN A 28 4.74 -5.87 21.50
CA GLN A 28 5.83 -6.19 22.44
C GLN A 28 6.52 -7.53 22.09
N CYS A 29 5.73 -8.57 21.77
CA CYS A 29 6.28 -9.85 21.32
C CYS A 29 7.05 -9.72 20.00
N PHE A 30 6.50 -8.97 19.05
CA PHE A 30 7.15 -8.69 17.78
C PHE A 30 8.46 -7.91 17.94
N LEU A 31 8.50 -6.88 18.80
CA LEU A 31 9.73 -6.10 19.05
C LEU A 31 10.83 -6.97 19.66
N LYS A 32 10.49 -7.88 20.58
CA LYS A 32 11.43 -8.88 21.11
C LYS A 32 11.97 -9.81 20.02
N LEU A 33 11.10 -10.26 19.12
CA LEU A 33 11.49 -11.09 17.98
C LEU A 33 12.42 -10.31 17.03
N CYS A 34 12.05 -9.07 16.68
CA CYS A 34 12.85 -8.19 15.82
C CYS A 34 14.22 -7.85 16.40
N GLY A 35 14.34 -7.72 17.72
CA GLY A 35 15.63 -7.50 18.37
C GLY A 35 16.55 -8.72 18.40
N SER A 36 16.06 -9.91 18.01
CA SER A 36 16.89 -11.12 18.03
C SER A 36 17.81 -11.22 16.80
N PRO A 37 19.08 -11.61 16.98
CA PRO A 37 20.03 -11.75 15.87
C PRO A 37 19.56 -12.81 14.87
N ASP A 38 18.95 -13.90 15.36
CA ASP A 38 18.42 -14.98 14.53
C ASP A 38 17.35 -14.48 13.55
N PHE A 39 16.45 -13.59 14.01
CA PHE A 39 15.43 -13.02 13.15
C PHE A 39 16.02 -12.08 12.10
N GLN A 40 17.01 -11.26 12.46
CA GLN A 40 17.69 -10.39 11.50
C GLN A 40 18.43 -11.20 10.42
N MET A 41 19.14 -12.27 10.83
CA MET A 41 19.76 -13.20 9.89
C MET A 41 18.72 -13.86 8.97
N LEU A 42 17.56 -14.25 9.51
CA LEU A 42 16.46 -14.81 8.71
C LEU A 42 15.93 -13.78 7.70
N LEU A 43 15.69 -12.54 8.12
CA LEU A 43 15.23 -11.45 7.25
C LEU A 43 16.17 -11.23 6.06
N ASP A 44 17.48 -11.28 6.30
CA ASP A 44 18.49 -11.18 5.25
C ASP A 44 18.49 -12.39 4.31
N GLN A 45 18.35 -13.60 4.85
CA GLN A 45 18.28 -14.84 4.06
C GLN A 45 17.05 -14.94 3.15
N ILE A 46 15.94 -14.31 3.54
CA ILE A 46 14.68 -14.32 2.78
C ILE A 46 14.55 -13.13 1.82
N ARG A 47 15.53 -12.22 1.75
CA ARG A 47 15.51 -11.13 0.77
C ARG A 47 15.42 -11.68 -0.65
N GLY A 48 14.49 -11.12 -1.43
CA GLY A 48 14.27 -11.51 -2.83
C GLY A 48 13.56 -12.87 -3.02
N LYS A 49 13.15 -13.55 -1.95
CA LYS A 49 12.39 -14.81 -2.03
C LYS A 49 10.90 -14.55 -1.87
N ALA A 50 10.06 -15.49 -2.35
CA ALA A 50 8.67 -15.53 -1.95
C ALA A 50 8.57 -16.00 -0.50
N VAL A 51 7.85 -15.27 0.35
CA VAL A 51 7.80 -15.50 1.79
C VAL A 51 6.35 -15.65 2.25
N VAL A 52 6.11 -16.68 3.07
CA VAL A 52 4.84 -16.87 3.78
C VAL A 52 5.08 -16.63 5.27
N PHE A 53 4.40 -15.64 5.83
CA PHE A 53 4.28 -15.44 7.27
C PHE A 53 3.01 -16.16 7.74
N THR A 54 3.08 -16.89 8.84
CA THR A 54 1.90 -17.56 9.38
C THR A 54 1.95 -17.65 10.89
N GLY A 55 0.78 -17.79 11.50
CA GLY A 55 0.63 -17.98 12.92
C GLY A 55 -0.82 -18.22 13.31
N HIS A 56 -0.99 -18.90 14.42
CA HIS A 56 -2.29 -19.13 15.05
C HIS A 56 -2.46 -18.19 16.25
N SER A 57 -3.70 -17.74 16.50
CA SER A 57 -4.04 -16.86 17.63
C SER A 57 -3.17 -15.59 17.68
N LEU A 58 -2.58 -15.27 18.84
CA LEU A 58 -1.63 -14.17 19.02
C LEU A 58 -0.40 -14.30 18.09
N GLY A 59 0.05 -15.52 17.81
CA GLY A 59 1.12 -15.78 16.83
C GLY A 59 0.77 -15.29 15.43
N GLY A 60 -0.51 -15.33 15.05
CA GLY A 60 -1.00 -14.75 13.80
C GLY A 60 -0.89 -13.22 13.77
N ALA A 61 -1.12 -12.55 14.90
CA ALA A 61 -1.01 -11.09 14.98
C ALA A 61 0.47 -10.66 14.90
N ILE A 62 1.36 -11.43 15.53
CA ILE A 62 2.81 -11.26 15.42
C ILE A 62 3.28 -11.52 13.98
N ALA A 63 2.76 -12.56 13.31
CA ALA A 63 3.07 -12.85 11.91
C ALA A 63 2.62 -11.73 10.98
N ALA A 64 1.45 -11.12 11.23
CA ALA A 64 0.98 -9.97 10.48
C ALA A 64 1.88 -8.74 10.68
N LEU A 65 2.36 -8.47 11.91
CA LEU A 65 3.35 -7.42 12.16
C LEU A 65 4.69 -7.69 11.45
N ALA A 66 5.16 -8.94 11.46
CA ALA A 66 6.37 -9.34 10.75
C ALA A 66 6.25 -9.16 9.24
N ALA A 67 5.11 -9.53 8.66
CA ALA A 67 4.82 -9.31 7.24
C ALA A 67 4.78 -7.81 6.89
N LEU A 68 4.12 -6.98 7.73
CA LEU A 68 4.10 -5.52 7.54
C LEU A 68 5.51 -4.92 7.62
N HIS A 69 6.32 -5.35 8.58
CA HIS A 69 7.71 -4.92 8.70
C HIS A 69 8.53 -5.31 7.47
N TYR A 70 8.39 -6.54 6.99
CA TYR A 70 9.07 -7.01 5.78
C TYR A 70 8.64 -6.22 4.53
N LEU A 71 7.36 -5.90 4.39
CA LEU A 71 6.85 -5.05 3.31
C LEU A 71 7.41 -3.63 3.38
N CYS A 72 7.53 -3.05 4.57
CA CYS A 72 8.13 -1.74 4.77
C CYS A 72 9.60 -1.70 4.34
N ILE A 73 10.44 -2.61 4.83
CA ILE A 73 11.87 -2.63 4.49
C ILE A 73 12.09 -2.93 3.00
N SER A 74 11.26 -3.79 2.41
CA SER A 74 11.33 -4.11 0.97
C SER A 74 10.92 -2.92 0.10
N SER A 75 9.98 -2.09 0.56
CA SER A 75 9.52 -0.89 -0.15
C SER A 75 10.52 0.27 -0.08
N SER A 76 11.38 0.29 0.95
CA SER A 76 12.40 1.34 1.13
C SER A 76 13.74 1.05 0.42
N SER A 77 14.03 -0.21 0.10
CA SER A 77 15.33 -0.65 -0.44
C SER A 77 15.37 -0.82 -1.97
N SER A 78 14.35 -0.36 -2.72
CA SER A 78 14.22 -0.67 -4.14
C SER A 78 15.12 0.19 -5.04
N THR A 79 16.42 -0.06 -4.99
CA THR A 79 17.32 0.28 -6.11
C THR A 79 17.39 -0.87 -7.13
N TRP A 80 17.18 -2.14 -6.77
CA TRP A 80 17.35 -3.28 -7.70
C TRP A 80 16.45 -4.48 -7.34
N GLY A 81 15.40 -4.75 -8.14
CA GLY A 81 14.66 -6.03 -8.14
C GLY A 81 13.13 -5.94 -8.10
N SER A 82 12.46 -7.02 -8.57
CA SER A 82 11.01 -7.20 -8.44
C SER A 82 10.63 -7.31 -6.96
N ALA A 83 9.55 -6.65 -6.55
CA ALA A 83 9.03 -6.76 -5.19
C ALA A 83 8.76 -8.25 -4.84
N PRO A 84 9.27 -8.75 -3.70
CA PRO A 84 9.08 -10.14 -3.31
C PRO A 84 7.59 -10.45 -3.08
N SER A 85 7.16 -11.65 -3.47
CA SER A 85 5.80 -12.12 -3.17
C SER A 85 5.69 -12.41 -1.67
N VAL A 86 4.89 -11.62 -0.96
CA VAL A 86 4.64 -11.77 0.48
C VAL A 86 3.21 -12.23 0.67
N LEU A 87 3.02 -13.30 1.44
CA LEU A 87 1.70 -13.74 1.88
C LEU A 87 1.72 -13.92 3.40
N CYS A 88 0.72 -13.41 4.10
CA CYS A 88 0.50 -13.62 5.51
C CYS A 88 -0.80 -14.38 5.70
N VAL A 89 -0.73 -15.61 6.21
CA VAL A 89 -1.90 -16.45 6.48
C VAL A 89 -2.02 -16.65 7.99
N THR A 90 -3.08 -16.13 8.60
CA THR A 90 -3.29 -16.22 10.05
C THR A 90 -4.50 -17.08 10.37
N PHE A 91 -4.44 -17.87 11.45
CA PHE A 91 -5.54 -18.74 11.88
C PHE A 91 -6.08 -18.28 13.24
N GLY A 92 -7.36 -17.89 13.31
CA GLY A 92 -8.00 -17.49 14.57
C GLY A 92 -7.33 -16.29 15.25
N SER A 93 -6.70 -15.42 14.46
CA SER A 93 -5.96 -14.29 15.01
C SER A 93 -6.89 -13.17 15.46
N PRO A 94 -6.61 -12.50 16.60
CA PRO A 94 -7.33 -11.30 16.97
C PRO A 94 -7.06 -10.17 15.97
N LEU A 95 -7.92 -9.14 15.96
CA LEU A 95 -7.66 -7.92 15.20
C LEU A 95 -6.33 -7.28 15.63
N LEU A 96 -5.65 -6.60 14.71
CA LEU A 96 -4.30 -6.09 14.99
C LEU A 96 -4.25 -4.59 15.25
N GLY A 97 -4.97 -3.75 14.52
CA GLY A 97 -4.80 -2.30 14.64
C GLY A 97 -6.03 -1.47 14.28
N ASN A 98 -5.85 -0.14 14.34
CA ASN A 98 -6.92 0.84 14.16
C ASN A 98 -7.24 1.17 12.70
N GLU A 99 -8.18 2.09 12.50
CA GLU A 99 -8.56 2.59 11.18
C GLU A 99 -7.37 3.21 10.43
N ALA A 100 -6.46 3.91 11.13
CA ALA A 100 -5.25 4.45 10.52
C ALA A 100 -4.35 3.34 9.95
N LEU A 101 -4.19 2.20 10.63
CA LEU A 101 -3.49 1.04 10.08
C LEU A 101 -4.20 0.50 8.82
N SER A 102 -5.50 0.29 8.89
CA SER A 102 -6.29 -0.24 7.77
C SER A 102 -6.18 0.67 6.53
N ARG A 103 -6.27 1.98 6.72
CA ARG A 103 -6.07 2.99 5.66
C ARG A 103 -4.64 2.97 5.10
N ALA A 104 -3.62 2.79 5.93
CA ALA A 104 -2.23 2.67 5.46
C ALA A 104 -2.03 1.43 4.57
N ILE A 105 -2.55 0.27 4.99
CA ILE A 105 -2.50 -0.99 4.23
C ILE A 105 -3.25 -0.86 2.90
N LEU A 106 -4.40 -0.19 2.91
CA LEU A 106 -5.18 0.07 1.69
C LEU A 106 -4.41 0.96 0.70
N ARG A 107 -3.83 2.06 1.21
CA ARG A 107 -3.04 3.02 0.42
C ARG A 107 -1.84 2.38 -0.24
N GLU A 108 -1.08 1.56 0.48
CA GLU A 108 0.09 0.86 -0.06
C GLU A 108 -0.29 -0.43 -0.83
N ARG A 109 -1.58 -0.72 -0.99
CA ARG A 109 -2.11 -1.89 -1.72
C ARG A 109 -1.68 -3.23 -1.13
N TRP A 110 -1.35 -3.27 0.15
CA TRP A 110 -0.90 -4.47 0.85
C TRP A 110 -2.03 -5.40 1.30
N GLY A 111 -3.31 -5.00 1.17
CA GLY A 111 -4.44 -5.82 1.61
C GLY A 111 -4.47 -7.24 1.01
N GLY A 112 -4.05 -7.39 -0.25
CA GLY A 112 -3.97 -8.70 -0.93
C GLY A 112 -2.88 -9.63 -0.38
N ASN A 113 -1.97 -9.12 0.45
CA ASN A 113 -0.92 -9.91 1.10
C ASN A 113 -1.42 -10.60 2.38
N PHE A 114 -2.61 -10.28 2.89
CA PHE A 114 -3.10 -10.79 4.18
C PHE A 114 -4.36 -11.62 4.02
N CYS A 115 -4.35 -12.82 4.58
CA CYS A 115 -5.44 -13.78 4.59
C CYS A 115 -5.70 -14.27 6.03
N HIS A 116 -6.84 -13.90 6.59
CA HIS A 116 -7.24 -14.22 7.95
C HIS A 116 -8.28 -15.35 7.94
N VAL A 117 -7.85 -16.57 8.26
CA VAL A 117 -8.70 -17.76 8.34
C VAL A 117 -9.42 -17.79 9.67
N VAL A 118 -10.74 -17.85 9.64
CA VAL A 118 -11.60 -17.69 10.80
C VAL A 118 -12.63 -18.81 10.86
N SER A 119 -12.62 -19.59 11.95
CA SER A 119 -13.67 -20.58 12.23
C SER A 119 -14.96 -19.88 12.64
N GLN A 120 -16.10 -20.48 12.29
CA GLN A 120 -17.45 -19.93 12.49
C GLN A 120 -17.70 -19.41 13.91
N HIS A 121 -17.34 -20.21 14.92
CA HIS A 121 -17.63 -19.94 16.34
C HIS A 121 -16.41 -19.51 17.15
N ASP A 122 -15.27 -19.25 16.51
CA ASP A 122 -14.06 -18.82 17.22
C ASP A 122 -14.26 -17.43 17.84
N VAL A 123 -14.10 -17.30 19.15
CA VAL A 123 -14.24 -16.01 19.84
C VAL A 123 -13.04 -15.07 19.57
N VAL A 124 -11.83 -15.60 19.32
CA VAL A 124 -10.58 -14.82 19.33
C VAL A 124 -10.54 -13.70 18.30
N PRO A 125 -10.90 -13.91 17.02
CA PRO A 125 -10.99 -12.83 16.02
C PRO A 125 -12.02 -11.75 16.34
N ARG A 126 -12.92 -12.01 17.31
CA ARG A 126 -14.00 -11.12 17.72
C ARG A 126 -13.80 -10.45 19.08
N LEU A 127 -12.80 -10.87 19.87
CA LEU A 127 -12.60 -10.39 21.24
C LEU A 127 -12.36 -8.87 21.31
N LEU A 128 -11.59 -8.32 20.37
CA LEU A 128 -11.17 -6.92 20.42
C LEU A 128 -12.26 -5.93 19.97
N PHE A 129 -13.48 -6.40 19.71
CA PHE A 129 -14.66 -5.54 19.65
C PHE A 129 -15.26 -5.28 21.04
N CYS A 130 -14.90 -6.08 22.05
CA CYS A 130 -15.43 -5.98 23.40
C CYS A 130 -14.55 -5.06 24.28
N PRO A 131 -15.13 -4.40 25.31
CA PRO A 131 -14.40 -3.79 26.40
C PRO A 131 -13.54 -4.84 27.11
N LEU A 132 -12.23 -4.60 27.22
CA LEU A 132 -11.27 -5.58 27.73
C LEU A 132 -11.47 -5.91 29.22
N ASP A 133 -12.05 -4.96 29.97
CA ASP A 133 -12.43 -5.09 31.38
C ASP A 133 -13.60 -6.06 31.60
N ALA A 134 -14.45 -6.26 30.60
CA ALA A 134 -15.60 -7.16 30.67
C ALA A 134 -15.28 -8.60 30.22
N VAL A 135 -14.10 -8.87 29.65
CA VAL A 135 -13.73 -10.19 29.12
C VAL A 135 -13.26 -11.10 30.27
N PRO A 136 -13.85 -12.31 30.45
CA PRO A 136 -13.38 -13.28 31.44
C PRO A 136 -11.96 -13.78 31.11
N ALA A 137 -10.94 -13.14 31.67
CA ALA A 137 -9.54 -13.41 31.35
C ALA A 137 -9.14 -14.88 31.56
N HIS A 138 -9.71 -15.54 32.57
CA HIS A 138 -9.44 -16.95 32.87
C HIS A 138 -9.91 -17.91 31.75
N VAL A 139 -10.98 -17.58 31.01
CA VAL A 139 -11.44 -18.37 29.86
C VAL A 139 -10.46 -18.24 28.70
N ILE A 140 -9.99 -17.01 28.42
CA ILE A 140 -9.02 -16.73 27.36
C ILE A 140 -7.65 -17.37 27.65
N VAL A 141 -7.19 -17.25 28.90
CA VAL A 141 -5.96 -17.92 29.35
C VAL A 141 -6.12 -19.44 29.30
N GLY A 142 -7.29 -19.96 29.71
CA GLY A 142 -7.62 -21.38 29.62
C GLY A 142 -7.54 -21.92 28.18
N MET A 143 -8.08 -21.19 27.21
CA MET A 143 -7.99 -21.52 25.78
C MET A 143 -6.54 -21.64 25.31
N GLN A 144 -5.70 -20.67 25.67
CA GLN A 144 -4.29 -20.63 25.25
C GLN A 144 -3.48 -21.76 25.90
N LEU A 145 -3.75 -22.08 27.17
CA LEU A 145 -3.05 -23.12 27.90
C LEU A 145 -3.43 -24.55 27.44
N GLN A 146 -4.67 -24.78 27.02
CA GLN A 146 -5.11 -26.08 26.50
C GLN A 146 -4.43 -26.48 25.18
N GLN A 147 -3.95 -25.49 24.41
CA GLN A 147 -3.27 -25.72 23.13
C GLN A 147 -1.79 -26.06 23.29
N TRP A 148 -1.23 -25.97 24.51
CA TRP A 148 0.16 -26.30 24.77
C TRP A 148 0.29 -27.82 25.00
N PRO A 149 1.07 -28.57 24.20
CA PRO A 149 1.23 -30.00 24.42
C PRO A 149 1.84 -30.27 25.81
N ALA A 150 1.11 -31.01 26.64
CA ALA A 150 1.49 -31.38 28.00
C ALA A 150 2.86 -32.09 28.10
N ALA A 151 3.36 -32.63 26.98
CA ALA A 151 4.61 -33.38 26.91
C ALA A 151 5.90 -32.54 27.01
N ARG A 152 5.84 -31.19 27.06
CA ARG A 152 7.04 -30.32 27.06
C ARG A 152 7.20 -29.39 28.28
N THR A 153 6.32 -29.42 29.27
CA THR A 153 6.37 -28.49 30.40
C THR A 153 6.90 -29.14 31.68
N ARG A 154 7.95 -28.55 32.28
CA ARG A 154 8.46 -28.89 33.62
C ARG A 154 7.45 -28.58 34.76
N HIS A 155 6.28 -28.03 34.44
CA HIS A 155 5.25 -27.56 35.36
C HIS A 155 3.84 -28.09 34.99
N ALA A 156 3.74 -29.35 34.59
CA ALA A 156 2.48 -30.00 34.25
C ALA A 156 1.40 -29.83 35.35
N GLY A 157 1.78 -29.87 36.64
CA GLY A 157 0.84 -29.69 37.76
C GLY A 157 0.13 -28.34 37.82
N ALA A 158 0.84 -27.24 37.53
CA ALA A 158 0.24 -25.89 37.53
C ALA A 158 -0.69 -25.67 36.33
N VAL A 159 -0.30 -26.18 35.15
CA VAL A 159 -1.15 -26.14 33.93
C VAL A 159 -2.42 -26.96 34.14
N THR A 160 -2.33 -28.10 34.83
CA THR A 160 -3.49 -28.96 35.13
C THR A 160 -4.44 -28.29 36.13
N ALA A 161 -3.91 -27.60 37.16
CA ALA A 161 -4.72 -26.85 38.11
C ALA A 161 -5.42 -25.63 37.48
N VAL A 162 -4.72 -24.86 36.63
CA VAL A 162 -5.32 -23.70 35.91
C VAL A 162 -6.30 -24.15 34.84
N THR A 163 -6.06 -25.28 34.15
CA THR A 163 -7.05 -25.85 33.21
C THR A 163 -8.23 -26.52 33.93
N ALA A 164 -8.09 -26.96 35.18
CA ALA A 164 -9.20 -27.44 35.99
C ALA A 164 -10.11 -26.31 36.48
N THR A 165 -9.56 -25.16 36.88
CA THR A 165 -10.35 -23.96 37.23
C THR A 165 -10.99 -23.30 36.01
N ALA A 166 -10.32 -23.27 34.86
CA ALA A 166 -10.92 -22.78 33.60
C ALA A 166 -12.03 -23.70 33.03
N ARG A 167 -12.13 -24.96 33.47
CA ARG A 167 -13.24 -25.85 33.12
C ARG A 167 -14.54 -25.51 33.87
N ALA A 168 -14.49 -24.72 34.95
CA ALA A 168 -15.50 -24.73 36.01
C ALA A 168 -16.69 -23.75 35.87
N ALA A 169 -16.88 -23.01 34.78
CA ALA A 169 -18.08 -22.20 34.62
C ALA A 169 -18.59 -22.13 33.17
N ASP A 170 -19.54 -23.00 32.82
CA ASP A 170 -20.31 -22.86 31.58
C ASP A 170 -21.03 -21.51 31.49
N ALA A 171 -21.37 -20.92 32.65
CA ALA A 171 -21.89 -19.57 32.77
C ALA A 171 -20.91 -18.49 32.22
N ASP A 172 -19.61 -18.61 32.49
CA ASP A 172 -18.61 -17.64 32.01
C ASP A 172 -18.35 -17.79 30.51
N ARG A 173 -18.44 -19.03 29.98
CA ARG A 173 -18.37 -19.28 28.53
C ARG A 173 -19.55 -18.67 27.80
N ASP A 174 -20.76 -18.83 28.35
CA ASP A 174 -21.96 -18.25 27.76
C ASP A 174 -22.01 -16.72 27.93
N ALA A 175 -21.52 -16.18 29.05
CA ALA A 175 -21.33 -14.75 29.23
C ALA A 175 -20.34 -14.17 28.20
N LEU A 176 -19.20 -14.83 27.97
CA LEU A 176 -18.25 -14.42 26.93
C LEU A 176 -18.89 -14.43 25.53
N ARG A 177 -19.66 -15.48 25.21
CA ARG A 177 -20.36 -15.57 23.91
C ARG A 177 -21.37 -14.44 23.75
N GLN A 178 -22.20 -14.17 24.77
CA GLN A 178 -23.18 -13.07 24.74
C GLN A 178 -22.50 -11.71 24.62
N LEU A 179 -21.41 -11.49 25.35
CA LEU A 179 -20.61 -10.27 25.29
C LEU A 179 -20.09 -10.03 23.88
N VAL A 180 -19.47 -11.04 23.27
CA VAL A 180 -18.94 -11.00 21.90
C VAL A 180 -20.07 -10.73 20.91
N GLN A 181 -21.17 -11.49 20.96
CA GLN A 181 -22.29 -11.32 20.03
C GLN A 181 -22.88 -9.91 20.10
N THR A 182 -23.03 -9.36 21.31
CA THR A 182 -23.57 -8.01 21.53
C THR A 182 -22.66 -6.93 20.95
N HIS A 183 -21.36 -6.98 21.23
CA HIS A 183 -20.43 -5.93 20.81
C HIS A 183 -20.12 -5.99 19.32
N VAL A 184 -19.89 -7.17 18.74
CA VAL A 184 -19.71 -7.30 17.28
C VAL A 184 -20.99 -6.91 16.56
N GLY A 185 -22.16 -7.28 17.11
CA GLY A 185 -23.46 -6.88 16.58
C GLY A 185 -23.64 -5.37 16.53
N ALA A 186 -23.33 -4.66 17.62
CA ALA A 186 -23.38 -3.20 17.67
C ALA A 186 -22.49 -2.58 16.57
N VAL A 187 -21.24 -3.03 16.45
CA VAL A 187 -20.31 -2.51 15.43
C VAL A 187 -20.77 -2.85 14.01
N ALA A 188 -21.36 -4.03 13.78
CA ALA A 188 -21.88 -4.43 12.47
C ALA A 188 -23.11 -3.60 12.04
N MET A 189 -23.93 -3.16 13.00
CA MET A 189 -25.14 -2.36 12.79
C MET A 189 -24.83 -0.87 12.62
N ASP A 190 -23.88 -0.33 13.38
CA ASP A 190 -23.58 1.11 13.44
C ASP A 190 -22.82 1.64 12.22
N GLN A 191 -22.15 0.76 11.46
CA GLN A 191 -21.44 1.10 10.22
C GLN A 191 -22.34 1.58 9.05
N LYS A 192 -23.65 1.78 9.27
CA LYS A 192 -24.58 2.42 8.33
C LYS A 192 -24.77 3.92 8.55
N LEU A 193 -24.32 4.51 9.66
CA LEU A 193 -24.67 5.88 10.07
C LEU A 193 -23.47 6.75 10.51
N ALA A 194 -22.26 6.46 10.04
CA ALA A 194 -21.11 7.29 10.38
C ALA A 194 -21.06 8.59 9.55
N ASP A 195 -21.58 9.67 10.12
CA ASP A 195 -20.97 10.99 10.00
C ASP A 195 -19.49 10.88 10.48
N PRO A 196 -18.51 11.60 9.89
CA PRO A 196 -17.09 11.42 10.20
C PRO A 196 -16.64 11.82 11.61
N ALA A 197 -17.57 12.27 12.47
CA ALA A 197 -17.27 13.00 13.70
C ALA A 197 -17.58 12.24 15.02
N ALA A 198 -18.14 11.02 14.97
CA ALA A 198 -18.44 10.24 16.18
C ALA A 198 -17.71 8.87 16.15
N PRO A 199 -16.84 8.56 17.13
CA PRO A 199 -16.15 7.28 17.21
C PRO A 199 -17.05 6.25 17.89
N SER A 200 -18.14 5.84 17.25
CA SER A 200 -18.99 4.76 17.75
C SER A 200 -18.55 3.43 17.12
N GLY A 201 -17.50 2.85 17.72
CA GLY A 201 -16.99 1.53 17.39
C GLY A 201 -15.63 1.30 18.05
N GLY A 202 -15.36 0.07 18.52
CA GLY A 202 -14.09 -0.27 19.18
C GLY A 202 -12.86 0.14 18.35
N PRO A 203 -11.68 0.33 18.98
CA PRO A 203 -10.53 0.96 18.33
C PRO A 203 -9.92 0.13 17.19
N TYR A 204 -10.29 -1.14 17.07
CA TYR A 204 -9.72 -2.08 16.09
C TYR A 204 -10.57 -2.18 14.82
N ARG A 205 -9.89 -2.39 13.69
CA ARG A 205 -10.51 -2.52 12.36
C ARG A 205 -9.93 -3.71 11.60
N PRO A 206 -10.75 -4.45 10.84
CA PRO A 206 -10.25 -5.48 9.96
C PRO A 206 -9.48 -4.85 8.78
N PHE A 207 -8.47 -5.57 8.31
CA PHE A 207 -7.79 -5.33 7.04
C PHE A 207 -7.50 -6.67 6.36
N GLY A 208 -7.15 -6.65 5.08
CA GLY A 208 -6.88 -7.87 4.33
C GLY A 208 -8.14 -8.68 4.04
N THR A 209 -7.93 -9.93 3.63
CA THR A 209 -9.00 -10.86 3.26
C THR A 209 -9.37 -11.74 4.44
N TYR A 210 -10.65 -11.84 4.78
CA TYR A 210 -11.15 -12.76 5.80
C TYR A 210 -11.77 -13.99 5.13
N VAL A 211 -11.37 -15.18 5.57
CA VAL A 211 -11.89 -16.46 5.08
C VAL A 211 -12.70 -17.10 6.20
N MET A 212 -14.02 -16.97 6.12
CA MET A 212 -14.95 -17.58 7.07
C MET A 212 -15.10 -19.06 6.72
N CYS A 213 -14.66 -19.94 7.62
CA CYS A 213 -14.62 -21.38 7.40
C CYS A 213 -15.65 -22.10 8.26
N THR A 214 -16.34 -23.05 7.64
CA THR A 214 -17.26 -24.00 8.28
C THR A 214 -16.93 -25.42 7.83
N PRO A 215 -17.47 -26.45 8.50
CA PRO A 215 -17.40 -27.82 7.99
C PRO A 215 -18.05 -28.01 6.62
N ASP A 216 -18.88 -27.06 6.18
CA ASP A 216 -19.63 -27.11 4.93
C ASP A 216 -18.94 -26.38 3.77
N GLY A 217 -17.97 -25.52 4.05
CA GLY A 217 -17.24 -24.75 3.05
C GLY A 217 -16.65 -23.47 3.63
N ALA A 218 -16.27 -22.54 2.75
CA ALA A 218 -15.78 -21.24 3.18
C ALA A 218 -16.13 -20.11 2.22
N VAL A 219 -16.03 -18.89 2.75
CA VAL A 219 -16.26 -17.65 2.01
C VAL A 219 -15.16 -16.64 2.29
N CYS A 220 -14.63 -16.05 1.22
CA CYS A 220 -13.67 -14.95 1.29
C CYS A 220 -14.39 -13.60 1.25
N VAL A 221 -13.95 -12.68 2.10
CA VAL A 221 -14.49 -11.33 2.24
C VAL A 221 -13.35 -10.33 2.35
N ASP A 222 -13.22 -9.47 1.33
CA ASP A 222 -12.10 -8.51 1.23
C ASP A 222 -12.50 -7.11 1.74
N ASN A 223 -13.79 -6.82 1.82
CA ASN A 223 -14.27 -5.52 2.27
C ASN A 223 -14.32 -5.48 3.81
N PRO A 224 -13.69 -4.50 4.47
CA PRO A 224 -13.57 -4.48 5.93
C PRO A 224 -14.92 -4.39 6.65
N THR A 225 -15.86 -3.58 6.12
CA THR A 225 -17.23 -3.48 6.65
C THR A 225 -17.95 -4.82 6.55
N ALA A 226 -17.89 -5.47 5.38
CA ALA A 226 -18.47 -6.79 5.16
C ALA A 226 -17.80 -7.85 6.03
N ALA A 227 -16.50 -7.74 6.31
CA ALA A 227 -15.78 -8.65 7.19
C ALA A 227 -16.33 -8.57 8.62
N VAL A 228 -16.55 -7.36 9.18
CA VAL A 228 -17.19 -7.22 10.50
C VAL A 228 -18.60 -7.81 10.52
N GLN A 229 -19.40 -7.50 9.49
CA GLN A 229 -20.77 -8.00 9.36
C GLN A 229 -20.81 -9.54 9.30
N MET A 230 -19.86 -10.15 8.58
CA MET A 230 -19.74 -11.59 8.48
C MET A 230 -19.16 -12.21 9.76
N LEU A 231 -18.24 -11.56 10.45
CA LEU A 231 -17.74 -12.01 11.77
C LEU A 231 -18.87 -12.09 12.80
N TYR A 232 -19.84 -11.18 12.74
CA TYR A 232 -21.07 -11.25 13.53
C TYR A 232 -22.02 -12.34 13.04
N ALA A 233 -22.39 -12.32 11.76
CA ALA A 233 -23.43 -13.22 11.23
C ALA A 233 -23.05 -14.70 11.34
N THR A 234 -21.78 -15.03 11.12
CA THR A 234 -21.27 -16.41 11.29
C THR A 234 -21.29 -16.84 12.74
N PHE A 235 -20.97 -15.93 13.66
CA PHE A 235 -20.95 -16.22 15.09
C PHE A 235 -22.36 -16.39 15.67
N ALA A 236 -23.32 -15.59 15.18
CA ALA A 236 -24.73 -15.64 15.60
C ALA A 236 -25.49 -16.85 15.04
N SER A 237 -25.15 -17.31 13.83
CA SER A 237 -25.77 -18.47 13.19
C SER A 237 -25.43 -19.76 13.93
N ARG A 238 -26.29 -20.20 14.85
CA ARG A 238 -26.14 -21.45 15.59
C ARG A 238 -26.86 -22.60 14.88
N CYS A 239 -26.11 -23.63 14.51
CA CYS A 239 -26.69 -24.95 14.29
C CYS A 239 -26.75 -25.69 15.65
N SER A 240 -27.95 -25.71 16.24
CA SER A 240 -28.36 -26.49 17.43
C SER A 240 -27.88 -26.01 18.83
N PRO A 241 -28.72 -26.16 19.88
CA PRO A 241 -28.31 -25.94 21.28
C PRO A 241 -27.37 -27.08 21.71
N GLY A 242 -26.19 -26.74 22.22
CA GLY A 242 -25.09 -27.68 22.51
C GLY A 242 -23.79 -27.40 21.73
N SER A 243 -23.69 -26.23 21.09
CA SER A 243 -22.57 -25.80 20.24
C SER A 243 -21.18 -26.06 20.82
N GLU A 244 -20.25 -26.42 19.92
CA GLU A 244 -18.80 -26.52 20.17
C GLU A 244 -18.30 -25.47 21.16
N SER A 245 -17.52 -25.90 22.15
CA SER A 245 -16.98 -24.99 23.15
C SER A 245 -16.09 -23.93 22.48
N PRO A 246 -16.02 -22.70 23.02
CA PRO A 246 -15.17 -21.66 22.45
C PRO A 246 -13.71 -22.10 22.23
N GLU A 247 -13.20 -22.99 23.10
CA GLU A 247 -11.88 -23.62 23.00
C GLU A 247 -11.77 -24.56 21.80
N ALA A 248 -12.79 -25.39 21.54
CA ALA A 248 -12.82 -26.30 20.41
C ALA A 248 -12.87 -25.54 19.09
N ALA A 249 -13.70 -24.49 19.01
CA ALA A 249 -13.82 -23.64 17.83
C ALA A 249 -12.52 -22.89 17.50
N HIS A 250 -11.73 -22.50 18.52
CA HIS A 250 -10.43 -21.85 18.33
C HIS A 250 -9.30 -22.85 17.97
N SER A 251 -9.53 -24.16 18.14
CA SER A 251 -8.52 -25.20 17.93
C SER A 251 -8.76 -26.06 16.68
N CYS A 252 -9.92 -25.93 16.02
CA CYS A 252 -10.34 -26.79 14.90
C CYS A 252 -9.72 -26.45 13.53
N TYR A 253 -8.75 -25.53 13.48
CA TYR A 253 -8.14 -25.06 12.23
C TYR A 253 -7.45 -26.15 11.40
N GLY A 254 -6.86 -27.16 12.07
CA GLY A 254 -6.27 -28.30 11.37
C GLY A 254 -7.29 -29.08 10.53
N ASP A 255 -8.43 -29.41 11.14
CA ASP A 255 -9.52 -30.14 10.48
C ASP A 255 -10.16 -29.31 9.36
N LEU A 256 -10.33 -28.00 9.58
CA LEU A 256 -10.85 -27.07 8.58
C LEU A 256 -9.95 -27.04 7.35
N VAL A 257 -8.63 -26.87 7.52
CA VAL A 257 -7.68 -26.80 6.38
C VAL A 257 -7.67 -28.09 5.57
N VAL A 258 -7.79 -29.27 6.21
CA VAL A 258 -7.80 -30.57 5.52
C VAL A 258 -9.10 -30.78 4.73
N LYS A 259 -10.25 -30.38 5.29
CA LYS A 259 -11.55 -30.56 4.63
C LYS A 259 -11.78 -29.58 3.49
N MET A 260 -11.23 -28.36 3.59
CA MET A 260 -11.46 -27.26 2.66
C MET A 260 -11.30 -27.59 1.15
N PRO A 261 -10.23 -28.25 0.69
CA PRO A 261 -10.08 -28.63 -0.71
C PRO A 261 -11.20 -29.55 -1.23
N GLN A 262 -11.74 -30.41 -0.36
CA GLN A 262 -12.81 -31.35 -0.73
C GLN A 262 -14.12 -30.61 -0.99
N HIS A 263 -14.40 -29.53 -0.26
CA HIS A 263 -15.58 -28.70 -0.45
C HIS A 263 -15.51 -27.79 -1.68
N LEU A 264 -14.31 -27.35 -2.09
CA LEU A 264 -14.11 -26.55 -3.30
C LEU A 264 -14.39 -27.33 -4.60
N LEU A 265 -14.28 -28.66 -4.56
CA LEU A 265 -14.56 -29.56 -5.69
C LEU A 265 -16.05 -29.89 -5.84
N LEU A 266 -16.85 -29.69 -4.80
CA LEU A 266 -18.29 -29.91 -4.82
C LEU A 266 -19.00 -28.73 -5.50
N ARG A 267 -19.46 -28.91 -6.75
CA ARG A 267 -20.37 -27.96 -7.39
C ARG A 267 -21.70 -27.91 -6.62
N ARG A 268 -21.80 -27.07 -5.58
CA ARG A 268 -23.05 -26.78 -4.90
C ARG A 268 -23.95 -25.95 -5.81
N ARG A 269 -25.09 -26.51 -6.21
CA ARG A 269 -26.23 -25.74 -6.72
C ARG A 269 -27.02 -25.24 -5.51
N PRO A 270 -27.59 -24.03 -5.55
CA PRO A 270 -28.54 -23.60 -4.53
C PRO A 270 -29.64 -24.67 -4.46
N ARG A 271 -30.03 -25.12 -3.25
CA ARG A 271 -31.19 -26.01 -3.12
C ARG A 271 -32.40 -25.27 -3.67
N ALA A 272 -33.00 -25.81 -4.73
CA ALA A 272 -34.27 -25.33 -5.24
C ALA A 272 -35.37 -26.02 -4.42
N ASP A 273 -35.96 -25.28 -3.49
CA ASP A 273 -37.23 -25.63 -2.87
C ASP A 273 -38.24 -24.52 -3.18
N ASP A 274 -39.52 -24.91 -3.30
CA ASP A 274 -40.62 -24.14 -3.88
C ASP A 274 -40.96 -22.81 -3.17
N ASP A 275 -40.38 -22.53 -2.00
CA ASP A 275 -40.58 -21.30 -1.22
C ASP A 275 -39.37 -20.33 -1.19
N ALA A 276 -38.34 -20.55 -2.03
CA ALA A 276 -37.18 -19.67 -2.08
C ALA A 276 -37.51 -18.29 -2.67
N PRO A 277 -37.01 -17.17 -2.08
CA PRO A 277 -37.22 -15.84 -2.64
C PRO A 277 -36.63 -15.79 -4.05
N VAL A 278 -37.45 -15.39 -5.03
CA VAL A 278 -37.10 -15.27 -6.46
C VAL A 278 -35.64 -14.83 -6.62
N ILE A 279 -34.79 -15.73 -7.12
CA ILE A 279 -33.39 -15.44 -7.40
C ILE A 279 -33.36 -14.41 -8.54
N ALA A 280 -33.37 -13.13 -8.19
CA ALA A 280 -33.51 -12.04 -9.15
C ALA A 280 -32.27 -11.83 -10.04
N SER A 281 -31.11 -12.43 -9.70
CA SER A 281 -29.87 -12.31 -10.46
C SER A 281 -28.85 -13.42 -10.16
N ASN A 282 -27.91 -13.69 -11.09
CA ASN A 282 -26.76 -14.60 -10.88
C ASN A 282 -25.93 -14.23 -9.63
N TYR A 283 -25.93 -12.96 -9.25
CA TYR A 283 -25.26 -12.53 -8.03
C TYR A 283 -26.02 -12.95 -6.77
N ASP A 284 -27.35 -12.83 -6.76
CA ASP A 284 -28.15 -13.24 -5.60
C ASP A 284 -28.06 -14.76 -5.38
N ALA A 285 -27.91 -15.54 -6.46
CA ALA A 285 -27.57 -16.95 -6.37
C ALA A 285 -26.20 -17.16 -5.67
N GLY A 286 -25.18 -16.43 -6.10
CA GLY A 286 -23.84 -16.50 -5.51
C GLY A 286 -23.80 -16.07 -4.04
N VAL A 287 -24.53 -15.03 -3.65
CA VAL A 287 -24.65 -14.61 -2.25
C VAL A 287 -25.37 -15.68 -1.42
N SER A 288 -26.40 -16.33 -1.97
CA SER A 288 -27.09 -17.43 -1.28
C SER A 288 -26.13 -18.59 -1.01
N LEU A 289 -25.38 -19.01 -2.03
CA LEU A 289 -24.36 -20.07 -1.91
C LEU A 289 -23.27 -19.70 -0.90
N ALA A 290 -22.84 -18.44 -0.88
CA ALA A 290 -21.85 -17.97 0.08
C ALA A 290 -22.39 -18.00 1.51
N LEU A 291 -23.63 -17.55 1.75
CA LEU A 291 -24.24 -17.62 3.08
C LEU A 291 -24.38 -19.07 3.55
N GLU A 292 -24.81 -19.98 2.68
CA GLU A 292 -24.87 -21.41 2.97
C GLU A 292 -23.49 -22.00 3.30
N ALA A 293 -22.46 -21.68 2.51
CA ALA A 293 -21.09 -22.13 2.76
C ALA A 293 -20.49 -21.52 4.04
N SER A 294 -21.01 -20.37 4.49
CA SER A 294 -20.64 -19.72 5.75
C SER A 294 -21.42 -20.26 6.95
N GLY A 295 -22.26 -21.30 6.77
CA GLY A 295 -23.08 -21.87 7.84
C GLY A 295 -24.26 -20.97 8.25
N ILE A 296 -24.59 -19.96 7.45
CA ILE A 296 -25.74 -19.07 7.65
C ILE A 296 -26.92 -19.64 6.86
N HIS A 297 -27.67 -20.54 7.49
CA HIS A 297 -28.79 -21.22 6.83
C HIS A 297 -30.10 -20.43 7.01
N ALA A 298 -30.75 -20.06 5.91
CA ALA A 298 -32.02 -19.32 5.95
C ALA A 298 -33.21 -20.17 6.45
N MET A 299 -33.08 -21.50 6.43
CA MET A 299 -34.21 -22.44 6.54
C MET A 299 -34.36 -23.17 7.88
N VAL A 300 -33.43 -23.07 8.83
CA VAL A 300 -33.46 -23.99 10.00
C VAL A 300 -34.30 -23.46 11.18
N ARG A 301 -34.74 -22.20 11.22
CA ARG A 301 -35.71 -21.69 12.21
C ARG A 301 -36.10 -20.23 11.93
N ALA A 302 -37.33 -19.83 12.25
CA ALA A 302 -37.86 -18.47 12.05
C ALA A 302 -36.98 -17.35 12.66
N ALA A 303 -36.19 -17.65 13.70
CA ALA A 303 -35.24 -16.72 14.32
C ALA A 303 -33.93 -16.49 13.51
N HIS A 304 -33.51 -17.44 12.66
CA HIS A 304 -32.30 -17.30 11.83
C HIS A 304 -32.59 -16.73 10.43
N ALA A 305 -33.87 -16.71 10.03
CA ALA A 305 -34.29 -16.06 8.79
C ALA A 305 -34.01 -14.55 8.82
N THR A 306 -34.14 -13.91 9.98
CA THR A 306 -33.83 -12.48 10.17
C THR A 306 -32.32 -12.21 10.05
N GLU A 307 -31.46 -13.05 10.65
CA GLU A 307 -30.00 -12.92 10.55
C GLU A 307 -29.49 -13.15 9.12
N ALA A 308 -29.97 -14.21 8.45
CA ALA A 308 -29.62 -14.51 7.07
C ALA A 308 -30.08 -13.40 6.10
N SER A 309 -31.29 -12.85 6.30
CA SER A 309 -31.79 -11.73 5.49
C SER A 309 -31.00 -10.44 5.74
N THR A 310 -30.58 -10.20 6.98
CA THR A 310 -29.76 -9.05 7.38
C THR A 310 -28.34 -9.16 6.80
N ALA A 311 -27.71 -10.33 6.92
CA ALA A 311 -26.41 -10.61 6.29
C ALA A 311 -26.46 -10.44 4.77
N ARG A 312 -27.54 -10.91 4.13
CA ARG A 312 -27.77 -10.71 2.70
C ARG A 312 -27.93 -9.23 2.34
N GLN A 313 -28.69 -8.46 3.13
CA GLN A 313 -28.85 -7.01 2.95
C GLN A 313 -27.49 -6.31 3.06
N TRP A 314 -26.69 -6.65 4.07
CA TRP A 314 -25.35 -6.12 4.31
C TRP A 314 -24.39 -6.40 3.16
N LEU A 315 -24.28 -7.65 2.70
CA LEU A 315 -23.44 -8.01 1.56
C LEU A 315 -23.88 -7.26 0.27
N ARG A 316 -25.19 -7.05 0.08
CA ARG A 316 -25.71 -6.24 -1.03
C ARG A 316 -25.31 -4.76 -0.89
N THR A 317 -25.44 -4.16 0.29
CA THR A 317 -25.08 -2.75 0.51
C THR A 317 -23.58 -2.52 0.41
N SER A 318 -22.76 -3.41 0.99
CA SER A 318 -21.30 -3.35 0.95
C SER A 318 -20.78 -3.50 -0.49
N ARG A 319 -21.42 -4.32 -1.32
CA ARG A 319 -21.13 -4.36 -2.77
C ARG A 319 -21.59 -3.12 -3.53
N ARG A 320 -22.75 -2.51 -3.21
CA ARG A 320 -23.19 -1.27 -3.87
C ARG A 320 -22.20 -0.12 -3.60
N ALA A 321 -21.58 -0.09 -2.42
CA ALA A 321 -20.43 0.75 -2.16
C ALA A 321 -19.19 0.33 -3.00
N GLY A 322 -18.98 -0.99 -3.18
CA GLY A 322 -17.86 -1.58 -3.91
C GLY A 322 -17.96 -1.73 -5.44
N ARG A 323 -19.09 -1.42 -6.11
CA ARG A 323 -19.17 -1.37 -7.61
C ARG A 323 -18.45 -0.16 -8.22
N ARG A 324 -17.90 0.71 -7.37
CA ARG A 324 -17.24 1.94 -7.77
C ARG A 324 -15.88 1.74 -8.45
N PRO A 325 -14.98 0.81 -8.09
CA PRO A 325 -13.62 0.80 -8.65
C PRO A 325 -13.52 0.64 -10.16
N SER A 326 -14.17 -0.38 -10.73
CA SER A 326 -14.13 -0.60 -12.19
C SER A 326 -14.87 0.48 -12.97
N LEU A 327 -16.04 0.90 -12.49
CA LEU A 327 -16.84 1.96 -13.09
C LEU A 327 -16.14 3.32 -13.01
N ASN A 328 -15.54 3.64 -11.87
CA ASN A 328 -14.69 4.83 -11.68
C ASN A 328 -13.50 4.78 -12.61
N CYS A 329 -12.83 3.64 -12.74
CA CYS A 329 -11.72 3.47 -13.69
C CYS A 329 -12.18 3.71 -15.14
N ALA A 330 -13.38 3.26 -15.52
CA ALA A 330 -13.95 3.52 -16.84
C ALA A 330 -14.29 5.01 -17.04
N GLN A 331 -14.89 5.66 -16.03
CA GLN A 331 -15.15 7.10 -16.06
C GLN A 331 -13.85 7.91 -16.13
N LEU A 332 -12.81 7.51 -15.39
CA LEU A 332 -11.49 8.12 -15.44
C LEU A 332 -10.85 7.96 -16.81
N ALA A 333 -11.04 6.82 -17.49
CA ALA A 333 -10.57 6.65 -18.86
C ALA A 333 -11.19 7.68 -19.82
N THR A 334 -12.49 7.99 -19.66
CA THR A 334 -13.15 9.05 -20.42
C THR A 334 -12.64 10.44 -20.04
N LYS A 335 -12.45 10.72 -18.74
CA LYS A 335 -11.88 11.99 -18.26
C LYS A 335 -10.44 12.20 -18.75
N LEU A 336 -9.63 11.14 -18.80
CA LEU A 336 -8.27 11.16 -19.37
C LEU A 336 -8.30 11.60 -20.84
N GLY A 337 -9.24 11.08 -21.63
CA GLY A 337 -9.45 11.53 -23.01
C GLY A 337 -9.78 13.02 -23.10
N ARG A 338 -10.62 13.54 -22.21
CA ARG A 338 -11.00 14.98 -22.18
C ARG A 338 -9.85 15.90 -21.76
N ILE A 339 -8.93 15.44 -20.93
CA ILE A 339 -7.80 16.27 -20.48
C ILE A 339 -6.57 16.18 -21.39
N THR A 340 -6.44 15.11 -22.18
CA THR A 340 -5.33 14.89 -23.13
C THR A 340 -5.02 16.10 -24.03
N PRO A 341 -5.99 16.90 -24.51
CA PRO A 341 -5.70 18.13 -25.27
C PRO A 341 -4.84 19.17 -24.53
N HIS A 342 -4.87 19.21 -23.19
CA HIS A 342 -4.00 20.11 -22.41
C HIS A 342 -2.53 19.67 -22.49
N ARG A 343 -2.27 18.35 -22.57
CA ARG A 343 -0.93 17.81 -22.79
C ARG A 343 -0.41 18.23 -24.17
N ALA A 344 -1.25 18.07 -25.21
CA ALA A 344 -0.91 18.49 -26.57
C ALA A 344 -0.60 20.01 -26.66
N GLN A 345 -1.30 20.85 -25.90
CA GLN A 345 -0.99 22.28 -25.81
C GLN A 345 0.40 22.56 -25.22
N ILE A 346 0.85 21.77 -24.25
CA ILE A 346 2.22 21.89 -23.70
C ILE A 346 3.25 21.35 -24.70
N GLU A 347 2.94 20.28 -25.44
CA GLU A 347 3.80 19.78 -26.53
C GLU A 347 3.97 20.84 -27.64
N TRP A 348 2.90 21.54 -28.00
CA TRP A 348 2.97 22.68 -28.92
C TRP A 348 3.76 23.84 -28.35
N TYR A 349 3.59 24.15 -27.06
CA TYR A 349 4.44 25.15 -26.39
C TYR A 349 5.90 24.75 -26.46
N LYS A 350 6.21 23.46 -26.27
CA LYS A 350 7.55 22.92 -26.36
C LYS A 350 8.17 23.10 -27.75
N ALA A 351 7.46 22.66 -28.80
CA ALA A 351 7.91 22.79 -30.18
C ALA A 351 8.22 24.23 -30.61
N LEU A 352 7.60 25.24 -29.99
CA LEU A 352 7.86 26.65 -30.29
C LEU A 352 9.22 27.15 -29.80
N PHE A 353 9.81 26.52 -28.78
CA PHE A 353 11.07 26.98 -28.16
C PHE A 353 12.21 25.98 -28.27
N ASP A 354 11.96 24.76 -28.78
CA ASP A 354 12.94 23.67 -28.91
C ASP A 354 14.23 24.06 -29.65
N GLY A 355 14.17 25.01 -30.59
CA GLY A 355 15.32 25.41 -31.41
C GLY A 355 16.24 26.48 -30.82
N GLU A 356 15.78 27.26 -29.82
CA GLU A 356 16.53 28.42 -29.31
C GLU A 356 17.04 28.19 -27.89
N MET A 357 16.11 28.14 -26.93
CA MET A 357 16.42 28.06 -25.50
C MET A 357 15.80 26.85 -24.81
N GLY A 358 14.88 26.17 -25.49
CA GLY A 358 14.09 25.10 -24.90
C GLY A 358 12.90 25.60 -24.09
N TYR A 359 11.90 24.74 -23.96
CA TYR A 359 10.63 25.07 -23.31
C TYR A 359 10.75 25.25 -21.80
N TYR A 360 11.72 24.59 -21.16
CA TYR A 360 12.04 24.76 -19.76
C TYR A 360 12.47 26.20 -19.45
N ASP A 361 13.51 26.68 -20.13
CA ASP A 361 14.04 28.03 -19.95
C ASP A 361 13.04 29.10 -20.40
N ALA A 362 12.33 28.86 -21.50
CA ALA A 362 11.26 29.74 -21.94
C ALA A 362 10.15 29.90 -20.88
N PHE A 363 9.80 28.81 -20.19
CA PHE A 363 8.80 28.83 -19.12
C PHE A 363 9.34 29.51 -17.85
N LYS A 364 10.57 29.20 -17.44
CA LYS A 364 11.26 29.84 -16.30
C LYS A 364 11.35 31.36 -16.48
N GLN A 365 11.64 31.82 -17.70
CA GLN A 365 11.71 33.25 -18.07
C GLN A 365 10.36 33.87 -18.47
N GLN A 366 9.26 33.11 -18.45
CA GLN A 366 7.93 33.54 -18.90
C GLN A 366 7.90 34.17 -20.30
N ARG A 367 8.70 33.63 -21.22
CA ARG A 367 8.76 34.10 -22.60
C ARG A 367 7.40 33.99 -23.26
N SER A 368 7.02 35.06 -23.98
CA SER A 368 5.69 35.20 -24.58
C SER A 368 4.56 35.01 -23.55
N PRO A 369 4.21 36.02 -22.72
CA PRO A 369 3.30 35.89 -21.58
C PRO A 369 1.96 35.21 -21.90
N LYS A 370 1.39 35.46 -23.08
CA LYS A 370 0.16 34.79 -23.56
C LYS A 370 0.33 33.27 -23.73
N LYS A 371 1.44 32.84 -24.33
CA LYS A 371 1.77 31.42 -24.55
C LYS A 371 2.11 30.74 -23.21
N PHE A 372 2.92 31.41 -22.38
CA PHE A 372 3.22 30.97 -21.02
C PHE A 372 1.95 30.75 -20.19
N GLY A 373 1.04 31.74 -20.15
CA GLY A 373 -0.19 31.65 -19.38
C GLY A 373 -1.05 30.45 -19.80
N ARG A 374 -1.12 30.14 -21.11
CA ARG A 374 -1.83 28.97 -21.62
C ARG A 374 -1.16 27.65 -21.21
N ALA A 375 0.17 27.56 -21.32
CA ALA A 375 0.93 26.38 -20.91
C ALA A 375 0.83 26.13 -19.39
N ASN A 376 0.97 27.19 -18.58
CA ASN A 376 0.87 27.12 -17.13
C ASN A 376 -0.55 26.71 -16.67
N MET A 377 -1.59 27.22 -17.34
CA MET A 377 -2.97 26.77 -17.08
C MET A 377 -3.15 25.28 -17.40
N CYS A 378 -2.58 24.80 -18.51
CA CYS A 378 -2.60 23.38 -18.86
C CYS A 378 -1.85 22.51 -17.84
N ARG A 379 -0.68 22.97 -17.35
CA ARG A 379 0.10 22.33 -16.29
C ARG A 379 -0.75 22.13 -15.03
N PHE A 380 -1.41 23.17 -14.55
CA PHE A 380 -2.29 23.09 -13.37
C PHE A 380 -3.47 22.14 -13.57
N ARG A 381 -4.16 22.21 -14.72
CA ARG A 381 -5.30 21.31 -14.99
C ARG A 381 -4.88 19.85 -15.00
N LEU A 382 -3.75 19.54 -15.63
CA LEU A 382 -3.20 18.18 -15.65
C LEU A 382 -2.80 17.72 -14.24
N GLY A 383 -2.16 18.58 -13.45
CA GLY A 383 -1.84 18.31 -12.04
C GLY A 383 -3.10 17.95 -11.23
N LEU A 384 -4.13 18.81 -11.26
CA LEU A 384 -5.39 18.57 -10.55
C LEU A 384 -6.08 17.25 -10.94
N PHE A 385 -6.00 16.87 -12.22
CA PHE A 385 -6.52 15.58 -12.66
C PHE A 385 -5.77 14.42 -12.03
N TRP A 386 -4.44 14.45 -12.06
CA TRP A 386 -3.61 13.38 -11.49
C TRP A 386 -3.72 13.31 -9.98
N ASP A 387 -3.74 14.45 -9.29
CA ASP A 387 -3.96 14.52 -7.84
C ASP A 387 -5.33 13.92 -7.47
N GLY A 388 -6.36 14.19 -8.28
CA GLY A 388 -7.68 13.56 -8.14
C GLY A 388 -7.66 12.04 -8.37
N VAL A 389 -6.91 11.55 -9.37
CA VAL A 389 -6.72 10.10 -9.60
C VAL A 389 -6.03 9.46 -8.40
N LEU A 390 -4.99 10.09 -7.85
CA LEU A 390 -4.24 9.58 -6.70
C LEU A 390 -5.08 9.60 -5.43
N ALA A 391 -5.89 10.63 -5.20
CA ALA A 391 -6.84 10.66 -4.08
C ALA A 391 -7.86 9.51 -4.17
N MET A 392 -8.39 9.22 -5.37
CA MET A 392 -9.26 8.06 -5.58
C MET A 392 -8.52 6.73 -5.37
N LEU A 393 -7.24 6.66 -5.73
CA LEU A 393 -6.40 5.49 -5.52
C LEU A 393 -6.15 5.24 -4.02
N ASP A 394 -5.80 6.28 -3.27
CA ASP A 394 -5.56 6.24 -1.82
C ASP A 394 -6.84 5.87 -1.06
N ALA A 395 -8.00 6.35 -1.53
CA ALA A 395 -9.31 6.02 -0.97
C ALA A 395 -9.83 4.61 -1.34
N GLY A 396 -9.03 3.78 -2.03
CA GLY A 396 -9.44 2.44 -2.46
C GLY A 396 -10.56 2.42 -3.50
N GLN A 397 -10.84 3.55 -4.16
CA GLN A 397 -11.94 3.70 -5.12
C GLN A 397 -11.56 3.29 -6.56
N LEU A 398 -10.41 2.63 -6.73
CA LEU A 398 -9.87 2.16 -8.01
C LEU A 398 -9.36 0.72 -7.88
N PRO A 399 -9.34 -0.05 -9.00
CA PRO A 399 -8.92 -1.46 -8.99
C PRO A 399 -7.54 -1.65 -8.36
N HIS A 400 -7.32 -2.80 -7.72
CA HIS A 400 -6.06 -3.08 -7.01
C HIS A 400 -4.83 -2.99 -7.94
N ASP A 401 -4.97 -3.48 -9.16
CA ASP A 401 -3.94 -3.50 -10.19
C ASP A 401 -3.83 -2.19 -11.00
N PHE A 402 -4.56 -1.12 -10.63
CA PHE A 402 -4.62 0.13 -11.41
C PHE A 402 -3.23 0.70 -11.74
N HIS A 403 -2.34 0.73 -10.74
CA HIS A 403 -0.96 1.22 -10.83
C HIS A 403 -0.05 0.35 -11.71
N ARG A 404 -0.47 -0.87 -12.08
CA ARG A 404 0.28 -1.81 -12.94
C ARG A 404 -0.22 -1.83 -14.37
N ARG A 405 -1.41 -1.27 -14.62
CA ARG A 405 -2.02 -1.27 -15.96
C ARG A 405 -1.24 -0.33 -16.88
N ALA A 406 -0.72 -0.88 -17.98
CA ALA A 406 0.12 -0.15 -18.95
C ALA A 406 -0.47 1.20 -19.40
N LYS A 407 -1.80 1.30 -19.57
CA LYS A 407 -2.48 2.56 -19.92
C LYS A 407 -2.16 3.68 -18.92
N TRP A 408 -2.31 3.42 -17.63
CA TRP A 408 -2.15 4.41 -16.57
C TRP A 408 -0.68 4.72 -16.31
N VAL A 409 0.16 3.68 -16.29
CA VAL A 409 1.62 3.82 -16.13
C VAL A 409 2.21 4.67 -17.26
N ASN A 410 1.86 4.37 -18.52
CA ASN A 410 2.35 5.14 -19.66
C ASN A 410 1.81 6.57 -19.66
N ALA A 411 0.52 6.77 -19.39
CA ALA A 411 -0.09 8.10 -19.36
C ALA A 411 0.54 8.98 -18.26
N ALA A 412 0.77 8.41 -17.07
CA ALA A 412 1.44 9.09 -15.97
C ALA A 412 2.88 9.42 -16.33
N ARG A 413 3.63 8.49 -16.95
CA ARG A 413 5.01 8.73 -17.38
C ARG A 413 5.11 9.83 -18.45
N PHE A 414 4.23 9.84 -19.44
CA PHE A 414 4.23 10.90 -20.47
C PHE A 414 3.86 12.27 -19.88
N TYR A 415 2.92 12.30 -18.93
CA TYR A 415 2.63 13.52 -18.19
C TYR A 415 3.86 13.99 -17.40
N GLN A 416 4.50 13.09 -16.65
CA GLN A 416 5.67 13.37 -15.84
C GLN A 416 6.82 13.96 -16.67
N LEU A 417 7.22 13.29 -17.75
CA LEU A 417 8.34 13.72 -18.60
C LEU A 417 8.12 15.08 -19.28
N LEU A 418 6.86 15.48 -19.48
CA LEU A 418 6.50 16.75 -20.11
C LEU A 418 6.27 17.88 -19.11
N VAL A 419 5.73 17.56 -17.93
CA VAL A 419 5.19 18.57 -17.01
C VAL A 419 6.07 18.78 -15.79
N GLU A 420 6.76 17.76 -15.29
CA GLU A 420 7.69 17.88 -14.16
C GLU A 420 8.79 18.93 -14.42
N PRO A 421 9.39 19.04 -15.63
CA PRO A 421 10.29 20.15 -15.97
C PRO A 421 9.67 21.54 -15.76
N LEU A 422 8.38 21.72 -16.02
CA LEU A 422 7.71 23.02 -15.82
C LEU A 422 7.44 23.30 -14.33
N ASP A 423 7.20 22.27 -13.54
CA ASP A 423 7.09 22.40 -12.08
C ASP A 423 8.44 22.76 -11.46
N ILE A 424 9.53 22.14 -11.93
CA ILE A 424 10.92 22.50 -11.57
C ILE A 424 11.21 23.96 -11.97
N ALA A 425 10.84 24.36 -13.19
CA ALA A 425 11.05 25.73 -13.67
C ALA A 425 10.33 26.75 -12.77
N ASP A 426 9.07 26.49 -12.38
CA ASP A 426 8.33 27.38 -11.48
C ASP A 426 8.93 27.40 -10.06
N TYR A 427 9.43 26.26 -9.58
CA TYR A 427 10.09 26.13 -8.28
C TYR A 427 11.35 27.00 -8.19
N HIS A 428 12.25 26.88 -9.16
CA HIS A 428 13.48 27.67 -9.18
C HIS A 428 13.22 29.15 -9.52
N ARG A 429 12.25 29.45 -10.40
CA ARG A 429 11.84 30.84 -10.71
C ARG A 429 11.35 31.60 -9.47
N ARG A 430 10.64 30.92 -8.57
CA ARG A 430 10.13 31.51 -7.32
C ARG A 430 11.16 31.54 -6.19
N ASN A 431 12.40 31.14 -6.45
CA ASN A 431 13.47 31.00 -5.45
C ASN A 431 13.11 30.08 -4.27
N LEU A 432 12.22 29.09 -4.49
CA LEU A 432 11.84 28.15 -3.44
C LEU A 432 13.02 27.25 -3.04
N HIS A 433 13.97 27.03 -3.94
CA HIS A 433 15.21 26.31 -3.63
C HIS A 433 16.02 26.97 -2.49
N ARG A 434 15.90 28.30 -2.31
CA ARG A 434 16.59 29.05 -1.25
C ARG A 434 15.84 29.03 0.08
N THR A 435 14.52 28.89 0.07
CA THR A 435 13.68 28.96 1.27
C THR A 435 13.24 27.59 1.79
N GLN A 436 12.96 26.65 0.89
CA GLN A 436 12.49 25.29 1.19
C GLN A 436 13.58 24.22 0.99
N GLY A 437 14.70 24.55 0.34
CA GLY A 437 15.83 23.64 0.08
C GLY A 437 15.78 22.96 -1.29
N ARG A 438 16.54 21.88 -1.50
CA ARG A 438 16.67 21.26 -2.83
C ARG A 438 15.32 20.73 -3.36
N TYR A 439 15.09 20.85 -4.68
CA TYR A 439 13.84 20.39 -5.31
C TYR A 439 13.58 18.90 -5.01
N MET A 440 14.59 18.04 -5.14
CA MET A 440 14.43 16.59 -4.97
C MET A 440 13.98 16.18 -3.58
N THR A 441 14.34 16.94 -2.54
CA THR A 441 14.07 16.58 -1.15
C THR A 441 12.85 17.30 -0.58
N HIS A 442 12.59 18.53 -1.01
CA HIS A 442 11.57 19.39 -0.40
C HIS A 442 10.60 20.04 -1.39
N GLY A 443 10.93 20.07 -2.68
CA GLY A 443 10.09 20.71 -3.71
C GLY A 443 9.26 19.74 -4.55
N ARG A 444 9.65 18.47 -4.61
CA ARG A 444 9.04 17.48 -5.50
C ARG A 444 7.68 17.04 -4.99
N GLU A 445 6.67 17.14 -5.86
CA GLU A 445 5.31 16.75 -5.48
C GLU A 445 5.16 15.22 -5.45
N ARG A 446 4.41 14.72 -4.45
CA ARG A 446 4.14 13.29 -4.23
C ARG A 446 3.75 12.53 -5.49
N ARG A 447 3.00 13.15 -6.42
CA ARG A 447 2.55 12.47 -7.64
C ARG A 447 3.71 11.95 -8.49
N TYR A 448 4.83 12.67 -8.56
CA TYR A 448 5.98 12.28 -9.37
C TYR A 448 6.73 11.11 -8.75
N GLU A 449 6.87 11.09 -7.42
CA GLU A 449 7.43 9.96 -6.68
C GLU A 449 6.60 8.68 -6.92
N LEU A 450 5.26 8.79 -6.93
CA LEU A 450 4.39 7.65 -7.24
C LEU A 450 4.56 7.16 -8.69
N PHE A 451 4.71 8.07 -9.63
CA PHE A 451 4.86 7.71 -11.05
C PHE A 451 6.20 7.05 -11.33
N ASP A 452 7.27 7.46 -10.64
CA ASP A 452 8.55 6.75 -10.68
C ASP A 452 8.40 5.32 -10.17
N ARG A 453 7.71 5.11 -9.04
CA ARG A 453 7.41 3.76 -8.53
C ARG A 453 6.63 2.92 -9.55
N TRP A 454 5.56 3.46 -10.13
CA TRP A 454 4.74 2.75 -11.12
C TRP A 454 5.56 2.38 -12.37
N TRP A 455 6.49 3.25 -12.79
CA TRP A 455 7.34 3.02 -13.94
C TRP A 455 8.39 1.94 -13.68
N GLN A 456 9.02 1.95 -12.50
CA GLN A 456 10.00 0.94 -12.09
C GLN A 456 9.37 -0.46 -11.96
N GLU A 457 8.19 -0.55 -11.34
CA GLU A 457 7.47 -1.82 -11.16
C GLU A 457 7.07 -2.46 -12.49
N LYS A 458 6.75 -1.66 -13.51
CA LYS A 458 6.40 -2.15 -14.86
C LYS A 458 7.54 -2.97 -15.49
N GLY A 459 8.80 -2.64 -15.21
CA GLY A 459 9.97 -3.38 -15.70
C GLY A 459 10.15 -4.76 -15.05
N CYS A 460 9.54 -4.98 -13.89
CA CYS A 460 9.74 -6.17 -13.06
C CYS A 460 8.73 -7.31 -13.33
N ILE A 461 7.60 -7.03 -13.98
CA ILE A 461 6.48 -8.00 -14.16
C ILE A 461 6.64 -8.87 -15.43
N GLY A 462 7.66 -8.61 -16.27
CA GLY A 462 8.08 -9.55 -17.31
C GLY A 462 8.80 -10.75 -16.68
N GLY A 463 8.04 -11.78 -16.32
CA GLY A 463 8.51 -12.92 -15.53
C GLY A 463 9.69 -13.70 -16.12
N GLY A 464 10.43 -14.36 -15.22
CA GLY A 464 11.20 -15.59 -15.42
C GLY A 464 12.25 -15.60 -16.54
N ASP A 465 13.52 -15.49 -16.15
CA ASP A 465 14.73 -16.07 -16.78
C ASP A 465 15.05 -15.80 -18.26
N VAL A 466 14.26 -15.03 -19.01
CA VAL A 466 14.61 -14.63 -20.39
C VAL A 466 14.42 -13.12 -20.63
N ALA A 467 13.58 -12.44 -19.83
CA ALA A 467 13.27 -11.02 -20.01
C ALA A 467 14.25 -10.06 -19.30
N SER A 468 14.95 -10.48 -18.24
CA SER A 468 15.98 -9.66 -17.58
C SER A 468 17.18 -9.40 -18.48
N SER A 469 17.48 -10.34 -19.38
CA SER A 469 18.45 -10.16 -20.47
C SER A 469 17.95 -9.18 -21.54
N MET A 470 16.63 -9.13 -21.81
CA MET A 470 16.06 -8.27 -22.84
C MET A 470 15.75 -6.84 -22.36
N SER A 471 15.46 -6.60 -21.07
CA SER A 471 15.23 -5.24 -20.55
C SER A 471 16.54 -4.49 -20.26
N SER A 472 17.57 -5.20 -19.77
CA SER A 472 18.94 -4.68 -19.70
C SER A 472 19.56 -4.52 -21.09
N ALA A 473 19.14 -5.30 -22.09
CA ALA A 473 19.52 -5.07 -23.48
C ALA A 473 18.70 -3.96 -24.17
N ALA A 474 17.44 -3.73 -23.77
CA ALA A 474 16.59 -2.68 -24.33
C ALA A 474 16.93 -1.29 -23.78
N SER A 475 17.36 -1.16 -22.51
CA SER A 475 17.91 0.10 -21.99
C SER A 475 19.30 0.41 -22.58
N ARG A 476 20.05 -0.61 -23.03
CA ARG A 476 21.35 -0.44 -23.71
C ARG A 476 21.26 -0.26 -25.22
N ARG A 477 20.07 -0.32 -25.83
CA ARG A 477 19.92 0.05 -27.24
C ARG A 477 19.99 1.57 -27.35
N ARG A 478 21.20 2.07 -27.57
CA ARG A 478 21.48 3.47 -27.92
C ARG A 478 20.45 3.92 -28.97
N ARG A 479 19.72 4.99 -28.64
CA ARG A 479 18.72 5.53 -29.57
C ARG A 479 19.42 6.05 -30.82
N SER A 480 18.75 5.96 -31.96
CA SER A 480 19.26 6.55 -33.21
C SER A 480 19.00 8.06 -33.28
N LYS A 481 17.93 8.54 -32.62
CA LYS A 481 17.53 9.94 -32.53
C LYS A 481 17.33 10.35 -31.06
N ASN A 482 17.44 11.65 -30.80
CA ASN A 482 17.14 12.23 -29.48
C ASN A 482 15.70 11.92 -29.08
N ALA A 483 15.50 11.78 -27.77
CA ALA A 483 14.18 11.54 -27.21
C ALA A 483 13.23 12.70 -27.52
N GLY A 484 11.93 12.44 -27.71
CA GLY A 484 10.96 13.55 -27.80
C GLY A 484 10.79 14.32 -26.49
N LEU A 485 11.11 13.67 -25.37
CA LEU A 485 11.15 14.24 -24.01
C LEU A 485 12.34 13.61 -23.27
N THR A 486 13.07 14.40 -22.49
CA THR A 486 14.21 13.91 -21.70
C THR A 486 13.77 12.78 -20.76
N GLN A 487 14.47 11.63 -20.80
CA GLN A 487 14.02 10.41 -20.11
C GLN A 487 14.15 10.45 -18.59
N ASP A 488 15.02 11.33 -18.06
CA ASP A 488 15.04 11.71 -16.65
C ASP A 488 14.12 12.93 -16.43
N PRO A 489 12.95 12.78 -15.77
CA PRO A 489 12.06 13.89 -15.46
C PRO A 489 12.72 14.98 -14.59
N CYS A 490 13.67 14.55 -13.78
CA CYS A 490 14.37 15.32 -12.76
C CYS A 490 15.64 15.99 -13.29
N PHE A 491 15.94 15.83 -14.59
CA PHE A 491 17.15 16.33 -15.23
C PHE A 491 17.37 17.83 -14.95
N TRP A 492 16.34 18.65 -15.12
CA TRP A 492 16.46 20.09 -14.95
C TRP A 492 16.74 20.53 -13.51
N ALA A 493 16.23 19.80 -12.51
CA ALA A 493 16.56 20.10 -11.13
C ALA A 493 18.03 19.82 -10.83
N ARG A 494 18.62 18.78 -11.44
CA ARG A 494 20.08 18.51 -11.38
C ARG A 494 20.88 19.59 -12.08
N VAL A 495 20.40 20.12 -13.21
CA VAL A 495 21.04 21.25 -13.91
C VAL A 495 21.07 22.50 -13.03
N GLU A 496 19.96 22.88 -12.40
CA GLU A 496 19.92 24.05 -11.51
C GLU A 496 20.86 23.88 -10.32
N GLU A 497 20.87 22.69 -9.72
CA GLU A 497 21.79 22.31 -8.67
C GLU A 497 23.27 22.38 -9.07
N ALA A 498 23.61 22.00 -10.30
CA ALA A 498 24.96 22.11 -10.83
C ALA A 498 25.35 23.56 -11.13
N ARG A 499 24.40 24.39 -11.60
CA ARG A 499 24.63 25.82 -11.84
C ARG A 499 24.90 26.59 -10.55
N GLU A 500 24.06 26.42 -9.54
CA GLU A 500 24.24 27.05 -8.22
C GLU A 500 25.59 26.67 -7.59
N ARG A 501 25.99 25.40 -7.74
CA ARG A 501 27.32 24.93 -7.32
C ARG A 501 28.45 25.54 -8.13
N THR A 502 28.30 25.67 -9.44
CA THR A 502 29.32 26.29 -10.31
C THR A 502 29.51 27.77 -9.95
N GLU A 503 28.42 28.48 -9.64
CA GLU A 503 28.47 29.85 -9.13
C GLU A 503 29.18 29.92 -7.77
N SER A 504 28.84 29.01 -6.85
CA SER A 504 29.47 28.94 -5.51
C SER A 504 30.97 28.63 -5.60
N ALA A 505 31.36 27.66 -6.42
CA ALA A 505 32.74 27.25 -6.65
C ALA A 505 33.61 28.36 -7.25
N ARG A 506 33.03 29.29 -8.03
CA ARG A 506 33.75 30.45 -8.56
C ARG A 506 34.19 31.44 -7.47
N SER A 507 33.43 31.49 -6.37
CA SER A 507 33.66 32.38 -5.23
C SER A 507 34.29 31.71 -4.01
N GLU A 508 34.40 30.37 -4.01
CA GLU A 508 34.92 29.59 -2.89
C GLU A 508 36.43 29.77 -2.76
N ARG A 509 36.89 29.90 -1.51
CA ARG A 509 38.31 30.11 -1.16
C ARG A 509 38.90 28.92 -0.42
N ASP A 510 38.08 28.11 0.23
CA ASP A 510 38.52 26.91 0.92
C ASP A 510 38.77 25.78 -0.10
N ALA A 511 40.01 25.30 -0.17
CA ALA A 511 40.42 24.27 -1.11
C ALA A 511 39.72 22.92 -0.88
N ALA A 512 39.40 22.57 0.37
CA ALA A 512 38.73 21.32 0.69
C ALA A 512 37.24 21.36 0.29
N VAL A 513 36.57 22.48 0.56
CA VAL A 513 35.17 22.70 0.15
C VAL A 513 35.08 22.79 -1.37
N LEU A 514 36.03 23.48 -2.02
CA LEU A 514 36.12 23.56 -3.47
C LEU A 514 36.31 22.17 -4.10
N ALA A 515 37.19 21.33 -3.54
CA ALA A 515 37.39 19.96 -4.03
C ALA A 515 36.10 19.13 -3.97
N MET A 516 35.37 19.17 -2.85
CA MET A 516 34.07 18.49 -2.71
C MET A 516 33.05 18.99 -3.75
N MET A 517 32.98 20.30 -3.99
CA MET A 517 32.07 20.85 -5.00
C MET A 517 32.44 20.41 -6.42
N LEU A 518 33.74 20.35 -6.73
CA LEU A 518 34.25 19.93 -8.05
C LEU A 518 33.98 18.45 -8.32
N GLU A 519 34.09 17.59 -7.30
CA GLU A 519 33.76 16.17 -7.39
C GLU A 519 32.28 15.97 -7.79
N GLU A 520 31.34 16.63 -7.08
CA GLU A 520 29.91 16.57 -7.42
C GLU A 520 29.61 17.13 -8.82
N LEU A 521 30.31 18.18 -9.26
CA LEU A 521 30.17 18.73 -10.61
C LEU A 521 30.68 17.77 -11.69
N GLN A 522 31.76 17.04 -11.42
CA GLN A 522 32.31 16.01 -12.29
C GLN A 522 31.41 14.78 -12.38
N GLU A 523 30.76 14.39 -11.28
CA GLU A 523 29.70 13.36 -11.28
C GLU A 523 28.54 13.78 -12.18
N PHE A 524 28.06 15.03 -12.05
CA PHE A 524 26.98 15.54 -12.89
C PHE A 524 27.37 15.66 -14.38
N GLU A 525 28.61 16.05 -14.68
CA GLU A 525 29.14 16.04 -16.04
C GLU A 525 29.14 14.62 -16.63
N SER A 526 29.63 13.65 -15.88
CA SER A 526 29.68 12.25 -16.33
C SER A 526 28.28 11.71 -16.59
N TYR A 527 27.35 11.95 -15.65
CA TYR A 527 25.93 11.62 -15.78
C TYR A 527 25.28 12.25 -17.02
N SER A 528 25.41 13.57 -17.18
CA SER A 528 24.76 14.28 -18.29
C SER A 528 25.37 13.90 -19.63
N ARG A 529 26.69 13.69 -19.71
CA ARG A 529 27.39 13.24 -20.91
C ARG A 529 26.91 11.85 -21.35
N GLU A 530 26.72 10.92 -20.40
CA GLU A 530 26.16 9.60 -20.71
C GLU A 530 24.74 9.71 -21.27
N LEU A 531 23.89 10.53 -20.65
CA LEU A 531 22.49 10.75 -21.07
C LEU A 531 22.39 11.39 -22.48
N VAL A 532 23.31 12.29 -22.80
CA VAL A 532 23.45 12.89 -24.13
C VAL A 532 23.95 11.86 -25.14
N ALA A 533 24.98 11.08 -24.79
CA ALA A 533 25.56 10.05 -25.66
C ALA A 533 24.58 8.90 -25.96
N SER A 534 23.70 8.56 -25.01
CA SER A 534 22.61 7.59 -25.20
C SER A 534 21.42 8.15 -25.98
N LYS A 535 21.42 9.47 -26.25
CA LYS A 535 20.33 10.23 -26.90
C LYS A 535 19.01 10.15 -26.12
N GLU A 536 19.10 10.07 -24.79
CA GLU A 536 17.96 10.07 -23.88
C GLU A 536 17.48 11.47 -23.51
N VAL A 537 18.28 12.49 -23.79
CA VAL A 537 17.87 13.90 -23.74
C VAL A 537 17.02 14.26 -24.96
N SER A 538 16.15 15.26 -24.77
CA SER A 538 15.43 15.90 -25.86
C SER A 538 16.23 17.06 -26.47
N THR A 539 15.89 17.47 -27.69
CA THR A 539 16.64 18.47 -28.46
C THR A 539 16.69 19.85 -27.81
N ASP A 540 15.70 20.19 -27.00
CA ASP A 540 15.65 21.44 -26.22
C ASP A 540 16.74 21.55 -25.16
N VAL A 541 17.21 20.41 -24.61
CA VAL A 541 18.34 20.40 -23.68
C VAL A 541 19.63 20.83 -24.37
N LEU A 542 19.73 20.58 -25.68
CA LEU A 542 20.90 20.91 -26.50
C LEU A 542 20.71 22.23 -27.27
N ALA A 543 19.66 22.99 -26.96
CA ALA A 543 19.41 24.28 -27.61
C ALA A 543 20.50 25.29 -27.19
N PRO A 544 20.95 26.19 -28.08
CA PRO A 544 22.09 27.07 -27.81
C PRO A 544 21.95 27.94 -26.56
N GLN A 545 20.73 28.36 -26.22
CA GLN A 545 20.43 29.22 -25.07
C GLN A 545 19.79 28.45 -23.91
N SER A 546 19.89 27.12 -23.92
CA SER A 546 19.40 26.29 -22.82
C SER A 546 20.31 26.42 -21.60
N SER A 547 19.73 26.33 -20.40
CA SER A 547 20.50 26.38 -19.15
C SER A 547 21.55 25.27 -19.06
N TYR A 548 21.32 24.11 -19.68
CA TYR A 548 22.31 23.04 -19.73
C TYR A 548 23.51 23.40 -20.63
N THR A 549 23.26 23.90 -21.84
CA THR A 549 24.34 24.26 -22.77
C THR A 549 25.20 25.40 -22.20
N LEU A 550 24.55 26.41 -21.61
CA LEU A 550 25.24 27.49 -20.91
C LEU A 550 26.07 26.98 -19.72
N TRP A 551 25.52 26.05 -18.93
CA TRP A 551 26.28 25.43 -17.84
C TRP A 551 27.50 24.67 -18.35
N VAL A 552 27.41 23.93 -19.46
CA VAL A 552 28.56 23.22 -20.04
C VAL A 552 29.67 24.20 -20.43
N GLU A 553 29.33 25.35 -21.02
CA GLU A 553 30.30 26.41 -21.33
C GLU A 553 30.94 27.00 -20.06
N GLU A 554 30.12 27.32 -19.06
CA GLU A 554 30.56 27.86 -17.77
C GLU A 554 31.46 26.88 -17.00
N TRP A 555 31.16 25.58 -17.06
CA TRP A 555 31.93 24.51 -16.44
C TRP A 555 33.28 24.33 -17.15
N ASN A 556 33.29 24.33 -18.48
CA ASN A 556 34.52 24.26 -19.26
C ASN A 556 35.44 25.46 -18.98
N GLN A 557 34.87 26.66 -18.81
CA GLN A 557 35.64 27.84 -18.39
C GLN A 557 36.21 27.70 -16.98
N LEU A 558 35.44 27.11 -16.05
CA LEU A 558 35.90 26.90 -14.67
C LEU A 558 37.08 25.93 -14.61
N LYS A 559 37.06 24.87 -15.42
CA LYS A 559 38.17 23.90 -15.55
C LYS A 559 39.49 24.48 -16.05
N LEU A 560 39.45 25.62 -16.74
CA LEU A 560 40.66 26.29 -17.24
C LEU A 560 41.43 27.03 -16.14
N ARG A 561 40.86 27.22 -14.95
CA ARG A 561 41.59 27.81 -13.81
C ARG A 561 42.63 26.82 -13.29
N ASP A 562 43.86 27.27 -13.10
CA ASP A 562 44.97 26.42 -12.67
C ASP A 562 44.71 25.71 -11.34
N GLU A 563 44.11 26.39 -10.38
CA GLU A 563 43.74 25.85 -9.07
C GLU A 563 42.72 24.69 -9.21
N VAL A 564 41.68 24.89 -10.02
CA VAL A 564 40.65 23.88 -10.30
C VAL A 564 41.25 22.70 -11.06
N ARG A 565 42.10 22.98 -12.06
CA ARG A 565 42.79 21.96 -12.84
C ARG A 565 43.72 21.10 -11.98
N ALA A 566 44.44 21.70 -11.05
CA ALA A 566 45.31 21.00 -10.12
C ALA A 566 44.52 20.06 -9.18
N ILE A 567 43.36 20.51 -8.70
CA ILE A 567 42.46 19.68 -7.87
C ILE A 567 41.84 18.55 -8.68
N LEU A 568 41.34 18.82 -9.89
CA LEU A 568 40.74 17.81 -10.76
C LEU A 568 41.73 16.73 -11.23
N LEU A 569 43.04 17.00 -11.23
CA LEU A 569 44.08 16.01 -11.56
C LEU A 569 44.37 15.04 -10.41
N GLN A 570 43.86 15.31 -9.19
CA GLN A 570 44.00 14.43 -8.03
C GLN A 570 42.90 13.36 -7.97
N PHE A 571 41.85 13.51 -8.79
CA PHE A 571 40.76 12.56 -9.03
C PHE A 571 40.96 11.86 -10.38
#